data_AF-A0A242L1U7-F1
#
_entry.id   AF-A0A242L1U7-F1
#
_cell.length_a   1.000
_cell.length_b   1.000
_cell.length_c   1.000
_cell.angle_alpha   90.00
_cell.angle_beta   90.00
_cell.angle_gamma   90.00
#
_symmetry.space_group_name_H-M   'P 1'
#
loop_
_entity.id
_entity.type
_entity.pdbx_description
1 polymer ?
#
loop_
_entity_poly.entity_id
_entity_poly.type
_entity_poly.pdbx_seq_one_letter_code
_entity_poly.pdbx_strand_id
1 'polypeptide(L)'
;MSTFYLDGVQENEPIFKELALEVQPMDDLPNYQAPMTTQEGVIFYNTQALKEAELPVPTSLADLADPIYEGQLSISDINHSSTAWLLFQGLIDQYGETKAQAILADIYDNAGDHIEASGSGPLKKVRVGEVALGFGLRHQAIKDKNEGLPIDFVEPSEGTYALTESLAVIDKGEATNPLAEKMLNVILKEGRADLLQFYPSKLYETDDLSGVETAKNQKVFPEALTPDLLKKHASLVE
;
A
#
# COMPACT_ATOMS: atom_id res chain seq x y z
N MET A 1 0.99 -1.95 -11.44
CA MET A 1 2.03 -2.80 -10.79
C MET A 1 2.89 -1.89 -9.97
N SER A 2 3.34 -2.31 -8.77
CA SER A 2 4.23 -1.48 -7.96
C SER A 2 5.48 -1.08 -8.75
N THR A 3 5.81 0.20 -8.71
CA THR A 3 6.85 0.84 -9.54
C THR A 3 8.20 0.13 -9.43
N PHE A 4 8.60 -0.26 -8.22
CA PHE A 4 9.87 -0.94 -7.99
C PHE A 4 10.04 -2.27 -8.75
N TYR A 5 8.95 -2.97 -9.09
CA TYR A 5 9.04 -4.16 -9.94
C TYR A 5 9.33 -3.79 -11.39
N LEU A 6 8.78 -2.69 -11.88
CA LEU A 6 9.09 -2.20 -13.22
C LEU A 6 10.56 -1.78 -13.30
N ASP A 7 11.03 -1.02 -12.31
CA ASP A 7 12.42 -0.57 -12.25
C ASP A 7 13.37 -1.77 -12.19
N GLY A 8 13.11 -2.72 -11.29
CA GLY A 8 13.92 -3.94 -11.17
C GLY A 8 13.92 -4.81 -12.43
N VAL A 9 12.79 -4.89 -13.15
CA VAL A 9 12.76 -5.58 -14.45
C VAL A 9 13.58 -4.81 -15.48
N GLN A 10 13.39 -3.50 -15.60
CA GLN A 10 14.05 -2.68 -16.62
C GLN A 10 15.58 -2.62 -16.44
N GLU A 11 16.07 -2.62 -15.19
CA GLU A 11 17.50 -2.66 -14.88
C GLU A 11 18.18 -3.96 -15.35
N ASN A 12 17.47 -5.09 -15.24
CA ASN A 12 17.99 -6.40 -15.62
C ASN A 12 17.74 -6.72 -17.10
N GLU A 13 16.58 -6.36 -17.61
CA GLU A 13 16.12 -6.61 -18.96
C GLU A 13 15.37 -5.36 -19.48
N PRO A 14 15.96 -4.56 -20.39
CA PRO A 14 15.32 -3.36 -20.90
C PRO A 14 14.20 -3.72 -21.88
N ILE A 15 13.02 -4.02 -21.35
CA ILE A 15 11.86 -4.54 -22.09
C ILE A 15 10.70 -3.55 -22.20
N PHE A 16 10.77 -2.39 -21.54
CA PHE A 16 9.75 -1.37 -21.64
C PHE A 16 10.09 -0.33 -22.69
N LYS A 17 9.05 0.10 -23.40
CA LYS A 17 9.11 1.16 -24.40
C LYS A 17 9.25 2.51 -23.69
N GLU A 18 10.09 3.39 -24.23
CA GLU A 18 10.09 4.81 -23.88
C GLU A 18 8.71 5.44 -24.19
N LEU A 19 8.19 6.17 -23.22
CA LEU A 19 6.86 6.78 -23.24
C LEU A 19 6.98 8.28 -23.52
N ALA A 20 6.06 8.80 -24.33
CA ALA A 20 5.79 10.22 -24.46
C ALA A 20 4.51 10.54 -23.67
N LEU A 21 4.67 10.88 -22.40
CA LEU A 21 3.54 11.21 -21.54
C LEU A 21 2.88 12.51 -21.97
N GLU A 22 1.56 12.52 -22.00
CA GLU A 22 0.76 13.72 -22.34
C GLU A 22 0.43 14.58 -21.11
N VAL A 23 0.96 14.22 -19.94
CA VAL A 23 0.86 14.93 -18.65
C VAL A 23 2.24 15.05 -18.04
N GLN A 24 2.49 16.15 -17.31
CA GLN A 24 3.78 16.44 -16.71
C GLN A 24 3.88 15.82 -15.30
N PRO A 25 4.76 14.85 -15.06
CA PRO A 25 5.00 14.31 -13.71
C PRO A 25 5.60 15.37 -12.78
N MET A 26 5.33 15.23 -11.48
CA MET A 26 5.90 16.10 -10.44
C MET A 26 7.39 15.86 -10.23
N ASP A 27 7.80 14.60 -10.27
CA ASP A 27 9.18 14.16 -10.07
C ASP A 27 9.86 13.85 -11.41
N ASP A 28 11.19 13.85 -11.41
CA ASP A 28 11.95 13.32 -12.54
C ASP A 28 11.84 11.79 -12.52
N LEU A 29 11.24 11.23 -13.57
CA LEU A 29 10.91 9.81 -13.65
C LEU A 29 11.61 9.16 -14.84
N PRO A 30 12.00 7.88 -14.72
CA PRO A 30 12.42 7.12 -15.87
C PRO A 30 11.35 7.14 -16.98
N ASN A 31 11.79 7.32 -18.22
CA ASN A 31 10.92 7.54 -19.38
C ASN A 31 10.10 6.31 -19.81
N TYR A 32 10.22 5.16 -19.14
CA TYR A 32 9.52 3.92 -19.46
C TYR A 32 8.33 3.64 -18.54
N GLN A 33 8.07 4.50 -17.57
CA GLN A 33 6.99 4.31 -16.59
C GLN A 33 6.09 5.54 -16.44
N ALA A 34 4.87 5.28 -16.00
CA ALA A 34 3.86 6.29 -15.72
C ALA A 34 3.14 6.00 -14.39
N PRO A 35 3.51 6.67 -13.29
CA PRO A 35 2.84 6.56 -12.00
C PRO A 35 1.33 6.78 -12.12
N MET A 36 0.52 5.92 -11.54
CA MET A 36 -0.93 5.98 -11.68
C MET A 36 -1.62 6.15 -10.33
N THR A 37 -1.28 5.30 -9.36
CA THR A 37 -1.92 5.30 -8.03
C THR A 37 -0.88 5.20 -6.94
N THR A 38 -1.21 5.72 -5.75
CA THR A 38 -0.43 5.54 -4.53
C THR A 38 -1.23 4.73 -3.53
N GLN A 39 -0.67 3.60 -3.11
CA GLN A 39 -1.24 2.67 -2.16
C GLN A 39 -0.72 3.00 -0.77
N GLU A 40 -1.60 3.48 0.10
CA GLU A 40 -1.27 3.94 1.45
C GLU A 40 -1.65 2.89 2.50
N GLY A 41 -0.73 2.53 3.40
CA GLY A 41 -0.93 1.53 4.44
C GLY A 41 -1.46 2.13 5.75
N VAL A 42 -2.57 1.60 6.27
CA VAL A 42 -3.18 2.02 7.55
C VAL A 42 -3.68 0.83 8.35
N ILE A 43 -3.92 1.10 9.63
CA ILE A 43 -4.68 0.19 10.49
C ILE A 43 -6.16 0.49 10.27
N PHE A 44 -6.99 -0.52 10.12
CA PHE A 44 -8.44 -0.39 10.13
C PHE A 44 -9.03 -1.31 11.19
N TYR A 45 -10.23 -0.95 11.65
CA TYR A 45 -10.91 -1.70 12.69
C TYR A 45 -12.42 -1.66 12.50
N ASN A 46 -13.08 -2.70 12.97
CA ASN A 46 -14.52 -2.75 13.05
C ASN A 46 -14.94 -2.11 14.38
N THR A 47 -15.58 -0.95 14.30
CA THR A 47 -16.05 -0.15 15.44
C THR A 47 -16.97 -0.91 16.40
N GLN A 48 -17.74 -1.89 15.90
CA GLN A 48 -18.63 -2.71 16.72
C GLN A 48 -17.86 -3.87 17.36
N ALA A 49 -17.13 -4.65 16.55
CA ALA A 49 -16.38 -5.81 17.06
C ALA A 49 -15.30 -5.40 18.08
N LEU A 50 -14.58 -4.30 17.83
CA LEU A 50 -13.59 -3.76 18.76
C LEU A 50 -14.21 -3.40 20.12
N LYS A 51 -15.40 -2.78 20.09
CA LYS A 51 -16.14 -2.41 21.29
C LYS A 51 -16.67 -3.65 22.03
N GLU A 52 -17.19 -4.64 21.32
CA GLU A 52 -17.67 -5.90 21.88
C GLU A 52 -16.56 -6.71 22.52
N ALA A 53 -15.36 -6.68 21.94
CA ALA A 53 -14.15 -7.29 22.49
C ALA A 53 -13.49 -6.47 23.62
N GLU A 54 -14.04 -5.29 23.96
CA GLU A 54 -13.51 -4.36 24.96
C GLU A 54 -12.05 -3.93 24.69
N LEU A 55 -11.67 -3.84 23.41
CA LEU A 55 -10.32 -3.51 22.98
C LEU A 55 -10.12 -2.00 22.76
N PRO A 56 -8.94 -1.46 23.08
CA PRO A 56 -8.60 -0.09 22.72
C PRO A 56 -8.37 0.04 21.21
N VAL A 57 -8.56 1.25 20.68
CA VAL A 57 -8.16 1.57 19.30
C VAL A 57 -6.63 1.73 19.29
N PRO A 58 -5.87 0.94 18.50
CA PRO A 58 -4.43 1.12 18.39
C PRO A 58 -4.09 2.48 17.76
N THR A 59 -2.92 3.01 18.09
CA THR A 59 -2.44 4.31 17.62
C THR A 59 -1.15 4.21 16.80
N SER A 60 -0.45 3.09 16.92
CA SER A 60 0.82 2.80 16.26
C SER A 60 0.82 1.40 15.62
N LEU A 61 1.73 1.15 14.67
CA LEU A 61 1.95 -0.19 14.15
C LEU A 61 2.49 -1.11 15.24
N ALA A 62 3.36 -0.58 16.11
CA ALA A 62 3.89 -1.33 17.25
C ALA A 62 2.81 -1.77 18.25
N ASP A 63 1.70 -1.03 18.38
CA ASP A 63 0.59 -1.43 19.25
C ASP A 63 0.00 -2.78 18.81
N LEU A 64 0.03 -3.12 17.52
CA LEU A 64 -0.49 -4.39 17.01
C LEU A 64 0.23 -5.62 17.57
N ALA A 65 1.43 -5.45 18.15
CA ALA A 65 2.19 -6.49 18.84
C ALA A 65 1.70 -6.74 20.28
N ASP A 66 0.83 -5.90 20.84
CA ASP A 66 0.34 -6.08 22.21
C ASP A 66 -0.54 -7.34 22.29
N PRO A 67 -0.26 -8.30 23.20
CA PRO A 67 -1.04 -9.53 23.36
C PRO A 67 -2.54 -9.33 23.62
N ILE A 68 -2.99 -8.12 24.02
CA ILE A 68 -4.42 -7.83 24.09
C ILE A 68 -5.15 -8.05 22.75
N TYR A 69 -4.43 -8.01 21.62
CA TYR A 69 -4.99 -8.19 20.27
C TYR A 69 -4.90 -9.64 19.75
N GLU A 70 -4.47 -10.60 20.57
CA GLU A 70 -4.35 -12.01 20.19
C GLU A 70 -5.68 -12.57 19.64
N GLY A 71 -5.65 -13.14 18.43
CA GLY A 71 -6.82 -13.68 17.74
C GLY A 71 -7.83 -12.63 17.26
N GLN A 72 -7.50 -11.34 17.36
CA GLN A 72 -8.37 -10.22 16.99
C GLN A 72 -7.79 -9.36 15.86
N LEU A 73 -6.65 -9.77 15.30
CA LEU A 73 -5.92 -9.08 14.25
C LEU A 73 -5.90 -9.90 12.96
N SER A 74 -6.08 -9.26 11.81
CA SER A 74 -5.75 -9.84 10.51
C SER A 74 -4.78 -8.97 9.73
N ILE A 75 -3.78 -9.59 9.12
CA ILE A 75 -2.75 -8.93 8.30
C ILE A 75 -2.39 -9.82 7.12
N SER A 76 -1.77 -9.27 6.09
CA SER A 76 -1.19 -10.09 5.02
C SER A 76 0.24 -10.50 5.32
N ASP A 77 0.71 -11.60 4.71
CA ASP A 77 2.11 -12.02 4.76
C ASP A 77 2.98 -11.22 3.77
N ILE A 78 4.14 -10.74 4.23
CA ILE A 78 5.16 -10.07 3.43
C ILE A 78 5.68 -10.90 2.25
N ASN A 79 5.70 -12.22 2.37
CA ASN A 79 6.14 -13.12 1.30
C ASN A 79 5.16 -13.17 0.12
N HIS A 80 3.93 -12.70 0.32
CA HIS A 80 2.85 -12.82 -0.65
C HIS A 80 2.23 -11.47 -1.03
N SER A 81 2.43 -10.44 -0.22
CA SER A 81 1.74 -9.16 -0.36
C SER A 81 2.63 -7.97 0.01
N SER A 82 2.84 -7.05 -0.95
CA SER A 82 3.51 -5.77 -0.72
C SER A 82 2.73 -4.86 0.25
N THR A 83 1.46 -5.16 0.53
CA THR A 83 0.69 -4.47 1.57
C THR A 83 1.30 -4.73 2.95
N ALA A 84 1.73 -5.95 3.26
CA ALA A 84 2.42 -6.24 4.53
C ALA A 84 3.76 -5.50 4.61
N TRP A 85 4.42 -5.31 3.46
CA TRP A 85 5.67 -4.58 3.40
C TRP A 85 5.52 -3.11 3.80
N LEU A 86 4.36 -2.47 3.55
CA LEU A 86 4.08 -1.11 4.02
C LEU A 86 4.13 -1.00 5.56
N LEU A 87 3.53 -1.98 6.25
CA LEU A 87 3.62 -2.08 7.71
C LEU A 87 5.08 -2.24 8.14
N PHE A 88 5.79 -3.20 7.52
CA PHE A 88 7.15 -3.50 7.94
C PHE A 88 8.13 -2.35 7.64
N GLN A 89 7.95 -1.62 6.55
CA GLN A 89 8.69 -0.39 6.25
C GLN A 89 8.55 0.64 7.38
N GLY A 90 7.33 0.85 7.89
CA GLY A 90 7.10 1.75 9.02
C GLY A 90 7.79 1.30 10.30
N LEU A 91 7.78 -0.01 10.58
CA LEU A 91 8.51 -0.55 11.71
C LEU A 91 10.03 -0.40 11.55
N ILE A 92 10.57 -0.69 10.37
CA ILE A 92 12.02 -0.61 10.10
C ILE A 92 12.50 0.84 10.20
N ASP A 93 11.82 1.80 9.57
CA ASP A 93 12.21 3.22 9.62
C ASP A 93 12.21 3.75 11.06
N GLN A 94 11.20 3.38 11.85
CA GLN A 94 11.05 3.90 13.21
C GLN A 94 11.94 3.19 14.25
N TYR A 95 12.15 1.88 14.11
CA TYR A 95 12.74 1.05 15.17
C TYR A 95 14.03 0.34 14.77
N GLY A 96 14.40 0.36 13.48
CA GLY A 96 15.51 -0.42 12.93
C GLY A 96 15.15 -1.90 12.75
N GLU A 97 15.88 -2.60 11.87
CA GLU A 97 15.58 -3.96 11.42
C GLU A 97 15.38 -4.97 12.57
N THR A 98 16.30 -5.04 13.54
CA THR A 98 16.24 -6.03 14.62
C THR A 98 15.00 -5.87 15.49
N LYS A 99 14.63 -4.63 15.84
CA LYS A 99 13.46 -4.37 16.67
C LYS A 99 12.18 -4.50 15.86
N ALA A 100 12.18 -4.07 14.60
CA ALA A 100 11.06 -4.24 13.70
C ALA A 100 10.74 -5.73 13.49
N GLN A 101 11.75 -6.58 13.33
CA GLN A 101 11.59 -8.04 13.21
C GLN A 101 10.87 -8.62 14.43
N ALA A 102 11.31 -8.27 15.64
CA ALA A 102 10.67 -8.75 16.87
C ALA A 102 9.21 -8.28 16.97
N ILE A 103 8.95 -7.00 16.69
CA ILE A 103 7.57 -6.47 16.67
C ILE A 103 6.72 -7.20 15.64
N LEU A 104 7.24 -7.44 14.44
CA LEU A 104 6.48 -8.12 13.38
C LEU A 104 6.17 -9.58 13.75
N ALA A 105 7.10 -10.27 14.43
CA ALA A 105 6.86 -11.62 14.94
C ALA A 105 5.71 -11.63 15.95
N ASP A 106 5.70 -10.70 16.91
CA ASP A 106 4.61 -10.56 17.88
C ASP A 106 3.27 -10.21 17.20
N ILE A 107 3.29 -9.39 16.14
CA ILE A 107 2.10 -9.10 15.30
C ILE A 107 1.60 -10.37 14.60
N TYR A 108 2.50 -11.19 14.07
CA TYR A 108 2.16 -12.45 13.41
C TYR A 108 1.56 -13.44 14.41
N ASP A 109 2.14 -13.54 15.61
CA ASP A 109 1.61 -14.36 16.69
C ASP A 109 0.20 -13.93 17.09
N ASN A 110 -0.04 -12.62 17.23
CA ASN A 110 -1.37 -12.08 17.51
C ASN A 110 -2.38 -12.33 16.37
N ALA A 111 -1.92 -12.33 15.12
CA ALA A 111 -2.79 -12.60 13.97
C ALA A 111 -3.14 -14.09 13.85
N GLY A 112 -2.22 -15.00 14.21
CA GLY A 112 -2.42 -16.45 14.17
C GLY A 112 -2.98 -16.94 12.82
N ASP A 113 -4.13 -17.62 12.86
CA ASP A 113 -4.81 -18.16 11.67
C ASP A 113 -5.40 -17.08 10.74
N HIS A 114 -5.32 -15.79 11.13
CA HIS A 114 -5.82 -14.67 10.34
C HIS A 114 -4.73 -13.94 9.53
N ILE A 115 -3.59 -14.59 9.30
CA ILE A 115 -2.61 -14.19 8.28
C ILE A 115 -3.12 -14.54 6.88
N GLU A 116 -3.16 -13.55 6.01
CA GLU A 116 -3.72 -13.65 4.66
C GLU A 116 -2.64 -13.61 3.58
N ALA A 117 -2.82 -14.37 2.50
CA ALA A 117 -1.92 -14.27 1.35
C ALA A 117 -2.16 -12.99 0.51
N SER A 118 -3.39 -12.46 0.53
CA SER A 118 -3.77 -11.27 -0.24
C SER A 118 -3.83 -10.02 0.64
N GLY A 119 -3.29 -8.90 0.16
CA GLY A 119 -3.45 -7.59 0.83
C GLY A 119 -4.90 -7.12 1.01
N SER A 120 -5.86 -7.70 0.28
CA SER A 120 -7.29 -7.41 0.46
C SER A 120 -8.01 -8.35 1.43
N GLY A 121 -7.34 -9.42 1.87
CA GLY A 121 -7.91 -10.43 2.78
C GLY A 121 -8.30 -9.84 4.14
N PRO A 122 -7.41 -9.09 4.82
CA PRO A 122 -7.67 -8.65 6.18
C PRO A 122 -8.93 -7.79 6.34
N LEU A 123 -9.16 -6.86 5.42
CA LEU A 123 -10.34 -6.00 5.49
C LEU A 123 -11.64 -6.79 5.35
N LYS A 124 -11.66 -7.90 4.58
CA LYS A 124 -12.86 -8.72 4.43
C LYS A 124 -13.25 -9.39 5.76
N LYS A 125 -12.27 -9.84 6.55
CA LYS A 125 -12.50 -10.42 7.87
C LYS A 125 -12.97 -9.36 8.86
N VAL A 126 -12.35 -8.19 8.85
CA VAL A 126 -12.75 -7.05 9.71
C VAL A 126 -14.17 -6.57 9.38
N ARG A 127 -14.54 -6.47 8.09
CA ARG A 127 -15.90 -6.09 7.65
C ARG A 127 -17.00 -6.93 8.28
N VAL A 128 -16.79 -8.25 8.37
CA VAL A 128 -17.77 -9.18 8.92
C VAL A 128 -17.64 -9.37 10.43
N GLY A 129 -16.67 -8.70 11.06
CA GLY A 129 -16.42 -8.79 12.50
C GLY A 129 -15.80 -10.13 12.93
N GLU A 130 -15.18 -10.89 12.01
CA GLU A 130 -14.45 -12.12 12.35
C GLU A 130 -13.25 -11.81 13.26
N VAL A 131 -12.57 -10.69 12.96
CA VAL A 131 -11.53 -10.09 13.79
C VAL A 131 -11.84 -8.60 13.96
N ALA A 132 -11.41 -8.00 15.07
CA ALA A 132 -11.72 -6.61 15.38
C ALA A 132 -10.86 -5.59 14.60
N LEU A 133 -9.60 -5.93 14.28
CA LEU A 133 -8.65 -5.03 13.62
C LEU A 133 -7.86 -5.72 12.51
N GLY A 134 -7.28 -4.90 11.63
CA GLY A 134 -6.36 -5.36 10.62
C GLY A 134 -5.50 -4.25 10.03
N PHE A 135 -4.53 -4.65 9.22
CA PHE A 135 -3.71 -3.72 8.45
C PHE A 135 -3.94 -3.91 6.95
N GLY A 136 -4.01 -2.81 6.22
CA GLY A 136 -4.07 -2.85 4.76
C GLY A 136 -4.21 -1.46 4.15
N LEU A 137 -4.96 -1.35 3.06
CA LEU A 137 -4.93 -0.16 2.21
C LEU A 137 -6.00 0.88 2.60
N ARG A 138 -5.57 2.13 2.81
CA ARG A 138 -6.37 3.27 3.29
C ARG A 138 -7.63 3.52 2.47
N HIS A 139 -7.50 3.50 1.14
CA HIS A 139 -8.62 3.75 0.23
C HIS A 139 -9.79 2.77 0.43
N GLN A 140 -9.51 1.52 0.82
CA GLN A 140 -10.56 0.52 1.05
C GLN A 140 -11.30 0.80 2.36
N ALA A 141 -10.59 1.18 3.42
CA ALA A 141 -11.19 1.53 4.71
C ALA A 141 -12.04 2.82 4.60
N ILE A 142 -11.56 3.83 3.88
CA ILE A 142 -12.31 5.07 3.62
C ILE A 142 -13.59 4.77 2.84
N LYS A 143 -13.49 3.95 1.79
CA LYS A 143 -14.65 3.54 1.01
C LYS A 143 -15.71 2.89 1.90
N ASP A 144 -15.31 1.91 2.71
CA ASP A 144 -16.23 1.19 3.59
C ASP A 144 -16.90 2.12 4.62
N LYS A 145 -16.11 3.01 5.22
CA LYS A 145 -16.61 4.03 6.15
C LYS A 145 -17.64 4.93 5.49
N ASN A 146 -17.38 5.40 4.27
CA ASN A 146 -18.28 6.27 3.50
C ASN A 146 -19.55 5.53 3.05
N GLU A 147 -19.48 4.21 2.84
CA GLU A 147 -20.64 3.36 2.56
C GLU A 147 -21.46 3.02 3.82
N GLY A 148 -21.04 3.49 5.01
CA GLY A 148 -21.75 3.30 6.27
C GLY A 148 -21.53 1.93 6.90
N LEU A 149 -20.53 1.18 6.45
CA LEU A 149 -20.10 -0.04 7.13
C LEU A 149 -19.46 0.31 8.48
N PRO A 150 -19.44 -0.61 9.47
CA PRO A 150 -18.90 -0.33 10.80
C PRO A 150 -17.36 -0.28 10.83
N ILE A 151 -16.73 0.25 9.79
CA ILE A 151 -15.28 0.35 9.61
C ILE A 151 -14.84 1.78 9.91
N ASP A 152 -13.77 1.90 10.67
CA ASP A 152 -12.98 3.12 10.78
C ASP A 152 -11.48 2.78 10.68
N PHE A 153 -10.62 3.78 10.61
CA PHE A 153 -9.19 3.60 10.39
C PHE A 153 -8.33 4.54 11.25
N VAL A 154 -7.08 4.14 11.39
CA VAL A 154 -6.02 4.87 12.09
C VAL A 154 -4.83 4.98 11.16
N GLU A 155 -4.39 6.22 10.96
CA GLU A 155 -3.08 6.50 10.40
C GLU A 155 -2.04 6.32 11.52
N PRO A 156 -1.13 5.34 11.41
CA PRO A 156 -0.25 5.00 12.52
C PRO A 156 0.80 6.08 12.76
N SER A 157 1.23 6.20 14.03
CA SER A 157 2.20 7.21 14.47
C SER A 157 3.55 7.16 13.72
N GLU A 158 3.96 5.97 13.27
CA GLU A 158 5.17 5.72 12.49
C GLU A 158 5.10 6.33 11.08
N GLY A 159 3.88 6.58 10.59
CA GLY A 159 3.58 7.15 9.28
C GLY A 159 2.73 6.23 8.41
N THR A 160 1.96 6.84 7.53
CA THR A 160 1.18 6.14 6.50
C THR A 160 2.09 5.90 5.31
N TYR A 161 2.75 4.74 5.29
CA TYR A 161 3.68 4.39 4.22
C TYR A 161 2.96 4.17 2.90
N ALA A 162 3.64 4.53 1.81
CA ALA A 162 3.08 4.55 0.47
C ALA A 162 3.90 3.74 -0.55
N LEU A 163 3.20 3.02 -1.42
CA LEU A 163 3.75 2.39 -2.63
C LEU A 163 3.10 3.02 -3.86
N THR A 164 3.92 3.46 -4.81
CA THR A 164 3.42 3.88 -6.12
C THR A 164 3.21 2.67 -7.02
N GLU A 165 2.11 2.66 -7.75
CA GLU A 165 1.92 1.76 -8.88
C GLU A 165 1.98 2.54 -10.19
N SER A 166 2.78 2.04 -11.11
CA SER A 166 2.99 2.62 -12.43
C SER A 166 2.41 1.74 -13.54
N LEU A 167 2.14 2.38 -14.67
CA LEU A 167 1.87 1.76 -15.96
C LEU A 167 3.16 1.76 -16.80
N ALA A 168 3.34 0.74 -17.62
CA ALA A 168 4.42 0.66 -18.60
C ALA A 168 3.92 -0.10 -19.85
N VAL A 169 4.60 0.10 -20.97
CA VAL A 169 4.31 -0.58 -22.24
C VAL A 169 5.49 -1.50 -22.56
N ILE A 170 5.23 -2.79 -22.77
CA ILE A 170 6.25 -3.74 -23.22
C ILE A 170 6.66 -3.38 -24.65
N ASP A 171 7.96 -3.21 -24.88
CA ASP A 171 8.53 -3.04 -26.20
C ASP A 171 8.68 -4.40 -26.90
N LYS A 172 7.94 -4.55 -27.99
CA LYS A 172 7.97 -5.70 -28.91
C LYS A 172 8.55 -5.29 -30.28
N GLY A 173 9.30 -4.19 -30.34
CA GLY A 173 9.82 -3.60 -31.58
C GLY A 173 8.68 -3.17 -32.50
N GLU A 174 8.74 -3.57 -33.78
CA GLU A 174 7.71 -3.26 -34.78
C GLU A 174 6.32 -3.85 -34.43
N ALA A 175 6.28 -4.88 -33.57
CA ALA A 175 5.03 -5.49 -33.12
C ALA A 175 4.37 -4.77 -31.93
N THR A 176 4.98 -3.71 -31.41
CA THR A 176 4.40 -2.92 -30.32
C THR A 176 3.12 -2.25 -30.79
N ASN A 177 1.99 -2.58 -30.17
CA ASN A 177 0.71 -1.98 -30.53
C ASN A 177 0.68 -0.49 -30.09
N PRO A 178 0.55 0.47 -31.03
CA PRO A 178 0.54 1.89 -30.68
C PRO A 178 -0.64 2.29 -29.78
N LEU A 179 -1.71 1.50 -29.74
CA LEU A 179 -2.85 1.76 -28.84
C LEU A 179 -2.52 1.55 -27.36
N ALA A 180 -1.43 0.83 -27.02
CA ALA A 180 -1.05 0.60 -25.63
C ALA A 180 -0.65 1.91 -24.92
N GLU A 181 0.22 2.70 -25.55
CA GLU A 181 0.62 4.01 -25.01
C GLU A 181 -0.55 5.01 -25.05
N LYS A 182 -1.38 4.97 -26.11
CA LYS A 182 -2.60 5.78 -26.16
C LYS A 182 -3.54 5.47 -24.99
N MET A 183 -3.74 4.20 -24.67
CA MET A 183 -4.57 3.79 -23.53
C MET A 183 -4.00 4.32 -22.21
N LEU A 184 -2.69 4.20 -22.01
CA LEU A 184 -2.00 4.73 -20.85
C LEU A 184 -2.23 6.25 -20.73
N ASN A 185 -2.01 7.02 -21.79
CA ASN A 185 -2.23 8.46 -21.78
C ASN A 185 -3.70 8.84 -21.52
N VAL A 186 -4.66 8.07 -22.04
CA VAL A 186 -6.09 8.26 -21.74
C VAL A 186 -6.39 8.04 -20.26
N ILE A 187 -5.81 7.02 -19.63
CA ILE A 187 -5.97 6.79 -18.18
C ILE A 187 -5.47 8.00 -17.40
N LEU A 188 -4.28 8.53 -17.75
CA LEU A 188 -3.68 9.66 -17.03
C LEU A 188 -4.40 10.99 -17.25
N LYS A 189 -4.95 11.22 -18.45
CA LYS A 189 -5.63 12.48 -18.77
C LYS A 189 -7.09 12.52 -18.35
N GLU A 190 -7.81 11.45 -18.65
CA GLU A 190 -9.27 11.41 -18.52
C GLU A 190 -9.68 10.66 -17.24
N GLY A 191 -8.97 9.58 -16.88
CA GLY A 191 -9.31 8.75 -15.72
C GLY A 191 -8.71 9.23 -14.40
N ARG A 192 -7.64 10.03 -14.45
CA ARG A 192 -6.88 10.38 -13.25
C ARG A 192 -7.67 11.18 -12.22
N ALA A 193 -8.51 12.12 -12.65
CA ALA A 193 -9.36 12.89 -11.74
C ALA A 193 -10.28 12.00 -10.88
N ASP A 194 -10.83 10.93 -11.48
CA ASP A 194 -11.65 9.95 -10.77
C ASP A 194 -10.79 9.07 -9.86
N LEU A 195 -9.59 8.68 -10.30
CA LEU A 195 -8.66 7.91 -9.47
C LEU A 195 -8.25 8.66 -8.19
N LEU A 196 -8.08 9.98 -8.26
CA LEU A 196 -7.72 10.81 -7.11
C LEU A 196 -8.78 10.79 -6.00
N GLN A 197 -10.05 10.48 -6.31
CA GLN A 197 -11.10 10.31 -5.29
C GLN A 197 -10.84 9.10 -4.37
N PHE A 198 -10.07 8.12 -4.85
CA PHE A 198 -9.75 6.89 -4.12
C PHE A 198 -8.28 6.85 -3.69
N TYR A 199 -7.37 7.38 -4.52
CA TYR A 199 -5.92 7.37 -4.32
C TYR A 199 -5.38 8.81 -4.30
N PRO A 200 -5.65 9.59 -3.25
CA PRO A 200 -5.41 11.03 -3.23
C PRO A 200 -3.93 11.38 -2.99
N SER A 201 -3.10 11.10 -3.99
CA SER A 201 -1.69 11.49 -4.04
C SER A 201 -1.38 12.22 -5.33
N LYS A 202 -0.71 13.37 -5.19
CA LYS A 202 -0.29 14.18 -6.32
C LYS A 202 0.95 13.57 -6.97
N LEU A 203 0.80 13.09 -8.21
CA LEU A 203 1.89 12.51 -9.02
C LEU A 203 2.17 13.36 -10.27
N TYR A 204 1.23 14.22 -10.68
CA TYR A 204 1.35 15.11 -11.84
C TYR A 204 0.98 16.55 -11.49
N GLU A 205 1.52 17.51 -12.26
CA GLU A 205 1.28 18.94 -12.02
C GLU A 205 -0.22 19.30 -12.03
N THR A 206 -0.98 18.65 -12.92
CA THR A 206 -2.42 18.86 -13.14
C THR A 206 -3.31 18.26 -12.06
N ASP A 207 -2.76 17.50 -11.11
CA ASP A 207 -3.56 16.89 -10.05
C ASP A 207 -4.13 17.94 -9.10
N ASP A 208 -5.42 17.79 -8.84
CA ASP A 208 -6.15 18.55 -7.84
C ASP A 208 -6.68 17.60 -6.76
N LEU A 209 -6.25 17.84 -5.53
CA LEU A 209 -6.69 17.09 -4.34
C LEU A 209 -7.74 17.87 -3.54
N SER A 210 -8.25 18.98 -4.08
CA SER A 210 -9.24 19.81 -3.40
C SER A 210 -10.50 19.01 -3.08
N GLY A 211 -10.92 19.05 -1.81
CA GLY A 211 -12.10 18.34 -1.34
C GLY A 211 -11.93 16.83 -1.13
N VAL A 212 -10.72 16.28 -1.28
CA VAL A 212 -10.44 14.85 -1.02
C VAL A 212 -9.62 14.68 0.26
N GLU A 213 -9.93 13.62 1.03
CA GLU A 213 -9.23 13.32 2.28
C GLU A 213 -7.87 12.64 2.02
N THR A 214 -6.77 13.38 2.17
CA THR A 214 -5.39 12.87 2.04
C THR A 214 -4.87 12.30 3.37
N ALA A 215 -3.87 11.42 3.31
CA ALA A 215 -3.19 10.99 4.54
C ALA A 215 -2.48 12.17 5.21
N LYS A 216 -2.54 12.23 6.55
CA LYS A 216 -1.97 13.34 7.35
C LYS A 216 -0.46 13.24 7.49
N ASN A 217 0.07 12.03 7.49
CA ASN A 217 1.49 11.73 7.62
C ASN A 217 1.91 10.66 6.60
N GLN A 218 1.68 10.94 5.31
CA GLN A 218 2.15 10.06 4.23
C GLN A 218 3.68 10.01 4.26
N LYS A 219 4.24 8.80 4.17
CA LYS A 219 5.68 8.57 4.11
C LYS A 219 6.07 7.69 2.92
N VAL A 220 7.26 7.92 2.43
CA VAL A 220 7.98 7.02 1.51
C VAL A 220 9.18 6.47 2.27
N PHE A 221 9.55 5.22 2.01
CA PHE A 221 10.74 4.63 2.63
C PHE A 221 12.00 5.41 2.24
N PRO A 222 12.94 5.63 3.18
CA PRO A 222 14.13 6.44 2.92
C PRO A 222 15.08 5.82 1.89
N GLU A 223 15.04 4.50 1.72
CA GLU A 223 15.80 3.79 0.69
C GLU A 223 14.92 3.52 -0.54
N ALA A 224 15.55 3.50 -1.72
CA ALA A 224 14.87 3.11 -2.95
C ALA A 224 14.28 1.71 -2.80
N LEU A 225 12.98 1.59 -3.05
CA LEU A 225 12.30 0.30 -3.02
C LEU A 225 12.74 -0.52 -4.22
N THR A 226 13.18 -1.75 -3.98
CA THR A 226 13.61 -2.70 -5.02
C THR A 226 13.11 -4.10 -4.71
N PRO A 227 13.05 -5.01 -5.70
CA PRO A 227 12.74 -6.42 -5.44
C PRO A 227 13.74 -7.07 -4.47
N ASP A 228 15.02 -6.67 -4.51
CA ASP A 228 16.05 -7.17 -3.60
C ASP A 228 15.85 -6.66 -2.16
N LEU A 229 15.43 -5.40 -1.99
CA LEU A 229 15.11 -4.86 -0.67
C LEU A 229 13.87 -5.56 -0.08
N LEU A 230 12.84 -5.78 -0.89
CA LEU A 230 11.68 -6.58 -0.47
C LEU A 230 12.11 -7.99 -0.05
N LYS A 231 12.95 -8.66 -0.84
CA LYS A 231 13.47 -9.98 -0.50
C LYS A 231 14.30 -9.99 0.78
N LYS A 232 15.16 -8.98 0.97
CA LYS A 232 15.93 -8.78 2.21
C LYS A 232 14.98 -8.65 3.40
N HIS A 233 13.99 -7.76 3.32
CA HIS A 233 13.02 -7.56 4.41
C HIS A 233 12.19 -8.83 4.66
N ALA A 234 11.71 -9.50 3.62
CA ALA A 234 10.96 -10.75 3.76
C ALA A 234 11.78 -11.83 4.49
N SER A 235 13.09 -11.94 4.21
CA SER A 235 13.97 -12.90 4.90
C SER A 235 14.22 -12.60 6.38
N LEU A 236 13.85 -11.41 6.87
CA LEU A 236 13.90 -11.11 8.30
C LEU A 236 12.74 -11.76 9.06
N VAL A 237 11.71 -12.23 8.39
CA VAL A 237 10.48 -12.75 9.02
C VAL A 237 10.37 -14.28 8.90
N GLU A 238 11.42 -14.93 8.34
CA GLU A 238 11.57 -16.39 8.26
C GLU A 238 12.10 -17.04 9.56
#